data_AF-A0A1I7Z423-F1
#
_entry.id   AF-A0A1I7Z423-F1
#
_cell.length_a   1.000
_cell.length_b   1.000
_cell.length_c   1.000
_cell.angle_alpha   90.00
_cell.angle_beta   90.00
_cell.angle_gamma   90.00
#
_symmetry.space_group_name_H-M   'P 1'
#
loop_
_entity.id
_entity.type
_entity.pdbx_description
1 polymer ?
#
loop_
_entity_poly.entity_id
_entity_poly.type
_entity_poly.pdbx_seq_one_letter_code
_entity_poly.pdbx_strand_id
1 'polypeptide(L)'
;MAELATCPIPCLNGGVCIGFKQQVTCWCPSTFYGVSCQFMHDDSANHLIWLISYVAILALIVWGLFGAFKLVGLILLAYHRIRVILTQNQEDNEPTDLEMGIPTIRRPLEHDGLEENMSEVSL
;
A
#
# COMPACT_ATOMS: atom_id res chain seq x y z
N MET A 1 -76.03 -2.13 1.29
CA MET A 1 -75.06 -2.43 0.21
C MET A 1 -73.78 -1.70 0.57
N ALA A 2 -72.66 -2.41 0.75
CA ALA A 2 -71.38 -1.79 1.08
C ALA A 2 -70.86 -1.11 -0.18
N GLU A 3 -70.72 0.22 -0.17
CA GLU A 3 -70.09 0.93 -1.29
C GLU A 3 -68.62 0.49 -1.37
N LEU A 4 -68.24 -0.04 -2.53
CA LEU A 4 -66.84 -0.34 -2.85
C LEU A 4 -66.08 1.00 -2.75
N ALA A 5 -65.07 1.09 -1.90
CA ALA A 5 -64.22 2.28 -1.81
C ALA A 5 -63.42 2.40 -3.13
N THR A 6 -63.99 3.08 -4.12
CA THR A 6 -63.29 3.40 -5.37
C THR A 6 -62.39 4.59 -5.11
N CYS A 7 -61.08 4.35 -5.05
CA CYS A 7 -60.11 5.43 -4.98
C CYS A 7 -60.24 6.33 -6.24
N PRO A 8 -60.28 7.67 -6.09
CA PRO A 8 -60.23 8.59 -7.22
C PRO A 8 -58.95 8.41 -8.05
N ILE A 9 -57.87 7.95 -7.40
CA ILE A 9 -56.58 7.69 -8.00
C ILE A 9 -56.21 6.22 -7.71
N PRO A 10 -56.00 5.37 -8.73
CA PRO A 10 -55.73 3.95 -8.51
C PRO A 10 -54.40 3.74 -7.77
N CYS A 11 -54.40 2.87 -6.76
CA CYS A 11 -53.18 2.46 -6.07
C CYS A 11 -52.39 1.48 -6.95
N LEU A 12 -51.10 1.74 -7.14
CA LEU A 12 -50.18 0.91 -7.93
C LEU A 12 -49.37 -0.02 -7.02
N ASN A 13 -48.61 -0.94 -7.62
CA ASN A 13 -47.63 -1.79 -6.93
C ASN A 13 -48.17 -2.55 -5.70
N GLY A 14 -49.43 -3.02 -5.77
CA GLY A 14 -50.07 -3.76 -4.69
C GLY A 14 -50.58 -2.90 -3.54
N GLY A 15 -50.64 -1.58 -3.70
CA GLY A 15 -51.25 -0.67 -2.73
C GLY A 15 -52.75 -0.93 -2.55
N VAL A 16 -53.24 -0.74 -1.32
CA VAL A 16 -54.64 -0.99 -0.96
C VAL A 16 -55.36 0.34 -0.74
N CYS A 17 -56.52 0.48 -1.37
CA CYS A 17 -57.38 1.63 -1.18
C CYS A 17 -58.04 1.58 0.20
N ILE A 18 -57.76 2.55 1.06
CA ILE A 18 -58.33 2.66 2.40
C ILE A 18 -59.08 3.98 2.59
N GLY A 19 -60.27 3.94 3.19
CA GLY A 19 -61.05 5.13 3.51
C GLY A 19 -62.53 5.02 3.14
N PHE A 20 -63.25 6.14 3.24
CA PHE A 20 -64.69 6.21 2.97
C PHE A 20 -65.06 7.50 2.23
N LYS A 21 -65.86 7.35 1.16
CA LYS A 21 -66.36 8.44 0.30
C LYS A 21 -65.26 9.35 -0.25
N GLN A 22 -65.06 10.52 0.36
CA GLN A 22 -64.17 11.58 -0.15
C GLN A 22 -62.80 11.61 0.53
N GLN A 23 -62.63 10.87 1.62
CA GLN A 23 -61.35 10.72 2.32
C GLN A 23 -60.85 9.31 2.10
N VAL A 24 -60.26 9.10 0.94
CA VAL A 24 -59.72 7.82 0.50
C VAL A 24 -58.26 8.02 0.14
N THR A 25 -57.39 7.15 0.65
CA THR A 25 -55.95 7.20 0.43
C THR A 25 -55.40 5.81 0.10
N CYS A 26 -54.23 5.76 -0.54
CA CYS A 26 -53.53 4.51 -0.81
C CYS A 26 -52.64 4.14 0.37
N TRP A 27 -52.83 2.93 0.89
CA TRP A 27 -51.88 2.29 1.78
C TRP A 27 -50.82 1.56 0.95
N CYS A 28 -49.55 1.97 1.10
CA CYS A 28 -48.45 1.44 0.31
C CYS A 28 -47.65 0.37 1.07
N PRO A 29 -47.15 -0.67 0.37
CA PRO A 29 -46.17 -1.60 0.92
C PRO A 29 -44.87 -0.88 1.31
N SER A 30 -44.06 -1.48 2.21
CA SER A 30 -42.83 -0.85 2.73
C SER A 30 -41.81 -0.46 1.66
N THR A 31 -41.83 -1.12 0.50
CA THR A 31 -40.93 -0.86 -0.62
C THR A 31 -41.45 0.22 -1.57
N PHE A 32 -42.65 0.77 -1.37
CA PHE A 32 -43.26 1.75 -2.26
C PHE A 32 -43.85 2.94 -1.49
N TYR A 33 -43.87 4.11 -2.12
CA TYR A 33 -44.38 5.35 -1.54
C TYR A 33 -44.98 6.28 -2.61
N GLY A 34 -45.63 7.36 -2.14
CA GLY A 34 -46.31 8.34 -2.98
C GLY A 34 -47.84 8.18 -2.97
N VAL A 35 -48.54 9.14 -3.57
CA VAL A 35 -50.02 9.22 -3.56
C VAL A 35 -50.71 7.99 -4.16
N SER A 36 -50.02 7.27 -5.04
CA SER A 36 -50.50 6.06 -5.70
C SER A 36 -49.53 4.90 -5.52
N CYS A 37 -48.62 4.96 -4.56
CA CYS A 37 -47.54 3.98 -4.40
C CYS A 37 -46.66 3.83 -5.66
N GLN A 38 -46.43 4.93 -6.39
CA GLN A 38 -45.73 4.92 -7.68
C GLN A 38 -44.21 4.90 -7.55
N PHE A 39 -43.66 5.32 -6.41
CA PHE A 39 -42.22 5.41 -6.19
C PHE A 39 -41.73 4.21 -5.39
N MET A 40 -40.59 3.64 -5.75
CA MET A 40 -39.98 2.53 -5.01
C MET A 40 -38.92 3.07 -4.05
N HIS A 41 -38.87 2.56 -2.81
CA HIS A 41 -37.71 2.75 -1.95
C HIS A 41 -36.54 2.02 -2.59
N ASP A 42 -35.58 2.81 -3.09
CA ASP A 42 -34.34 2.27 -3.62
C ASP A 42 -33.34 2.09 -2.47
N ASP A 43 -33.33 0.90 -1.88
CA ASP A 43 -32.39 0.53 -0.81
C ASP A 43 -30.94 0.39 -1.31
N SER A 44 -30.68 0.57 -2.62
CA SER A 44 -29.34 0.43 -3.21
C SER A 44 -28.32 1.46 -2.69
N ALA A 45 -28.79 2.59 -2.15
CA ALA A 45 -27.93 3.60 -1.53
C ALA A 45 -27.12 3.05 -0.34
N ASN A 46 -27.69 2.09 0.41
CA ASN A 46 -27.04 1.50 1.57
C ASN A 46 -25.88 0.58 1.17
N HIS A 47 -25.97 -0.10 0.03
CA HIS A 47 -24.95 -1.04 -0.43
C HIS A 47 -23.69 -0.32 -0.92
N LEU A 48 -23.83 0.88 -1.49
CA LEU A 48 -22.68 1.68 -1.94
C LEU A 48 -21.82 2.20 -0.78
N ILE A 49 -22.45 2.53 0.35
CA ILE A 49 -21.75 3.05 1.55
C ILE A 49 -20.80 1.99 2.13
N TRP A 50 -21.25 0.73 2.21
CA TRP A 50 -20.41 -0.39 2.67
C TRP A 50 -19.22 -0.63 1.75
N LEU A 51 -19.44 -0.55 0.44
CA LEU A 51 -18.37 -0.73 -0.55
C LEU A 51 -17.31 0.38 -0.45
N ILE A 52 -17.73 1.63 -0.28
CA ILE A 52 -16.80 2.76 -0.11
C ILE A 52 -15.99 2.61 1.18
N SER A 53 -16.66 2.25 2.29
CA SER A 53 -15.99 2.01 3.57
C SER A 53 -14.94 0.89 3.46
N TYR A 54 -15.32 -0.24 2.87
CA TYR A 54 -14.44 -1.38 2.68
C TYR A 54 -13.21 -1.05 1.82
N VAL A 55 -13.40 -0.38 0.68
CA VAL A 55 -12.30 0.02 -0.21
C VAL A 55 -11.35 1.00 0.47
N ALA A 56 -11.88 1.97 1.23
CA ALA A 56 -11.06 2.93 1.97
C ALA A 56 -10.19 2.23 3.04
N ILE A 57 -10.76 1.29 3.79
CA ILE A 57 -10.03 0.53 4.81
C ILE A 57 -8.90 -0.29 4.17
N LEU A 58 -9.19 -0.99 3.06
CA LEU A 58 -8.16 -1.76 2.35
C LEU A 58 -7.03 -0.87 1.82
N ALA A 59 -7.37 0.30 1.26
CA ALA A 59 -6.37 1.24 0.77
C ALA A 59 -5.43 1.72 1.89
N LEU A 60 -5.98 2.03 3.07
CA LEU A 60 -5.18 2.43 4.24
C LEU A 60 -4.28 1.31 4.75
N ILE A 61 -4.77 0.07 4.77
CA ILE A 61 -3.97 -1.09 5.18
C ILE A 61 -2.83 -1.32 4.17
N VAL A 62 -3.13 -1.32 2.88
CA VAL A 62 -2.13 -1.54 1.82
C VAL A 62 -1.08 -0.43 1.83
N TRP A 63 -1.48 0.84 1.92
CA TRP A 63 -0.56 1.97 1.97
C TRP A 63 0.23 2.03 3.28
N GLY A 64 -0.40 1.68 4.41
CA GLY A 64 0.25 1.61 5.71
C GLY A 64 1.32 0.52 5.74
N LEU A 65 0.99 -0.69 5.27
CA LEU A 65 1.95 -1.80 5.19
C LEU A 65 3.05 -1.53 4.17
N PHE A 66 2.71 -0.93 3.02
CA PHE A 66 3.71 -0.57 2.01
C PHE A 66 4.63 0.54 2.52
N GLY A 67 4.09 1.57 3.15
CA GLY A 67 4.85 2.66 3.76
C GLY A 67 5.75 2.16 4.88
N ALA A 68 5.22 1.35 5.80
CA ALA A 68 5.99 0.77 6.89
C ALA A 68 7.08 -0.18 6.37
N PHE A 69 6.78 -1.05 5.40
CA PHE A 69 7.75 -1.97 4.82
C PHE A 69 8.89 -1.23 4.10
N LYS A 70 8.55 -0.17 3.34
CA LYS A 70 9.57 0.67 2.70
C LYS A 70 10.38 1.46 3.71
N LEU A 71 9.75 2.01 4.75
CA LEU A 71 10.44 2.74 5.81
C LEU A 71 11.41 1.82 6.58
N VAL A 72 10.95 0.64 7.01
CA VAL A 72 11.80 -0.36 7.67
C VAL A 72 12.91 -0.83 6.74
N GLY A 73 12.63 -1.07 5.46
CA GLY A 73 13.64 -1.42 4.46
C GLY A 73 14.71 -0.34 4.30
N LEU A 74 14.33 0.93 4.21
CA LEU A 74 15.27 2.06 4.13
C LEU A 74 16.09 2.19 5.41
N ILE A 75 15.48 2.04 6.58
CA ILE A 75 16.16 2.08 7.88
C ILE A 75 17.18 0.93 7.99
N LEU A 76 16.82 -0.28 7.58
CA LEU A 76 17.73 -1.43 7.59
C LEU A 76 18.88 -1.26 6.59
N LEU A 77 18.61 -0.73 5.40
CA LEU A 77 19.66 -0.43 4.41
C LEU A 77 20.61 0.67 4.91
N ALA A 78 20.07 1.72 5.53
CA ALA A 78 20.86 2.78 6.15
C ALA A 78 21.69 2.22 7.32
N TYR A 79 21.08 1.43 8.19
CA TYR A 79 21.75 0.77 9.31
C TYR A 79 22.89 -0.14 8.81
N HIS A 80 22.65 -0.95 7.78
CA HIS A 80 23.68 -1.80 7.19
C HIS A 80 24.85 -1.00 6.62
N ARG A 81 24.58 0.09 5.88
CA ARG A 81 25.62 0.98 5.36
C ARG A 81 26.43 1.63 6.48
N ILE A 82 25.75 2.15 7.51
CA ILE A 82 26.41 2.75 8.69
C ILE A 82 27.27 1.70 9.40
N ARG A 83 26.76 0.49 9.60
CA ARG A 83 27.49 -0.61 10.25
C ARG A 83 28.79 -0.95 9.52
N VAL A 84 28.73 -1.10 8.19
CA VAL A 84 29.92 -1.39 7.37
C VAL A 84 30.98 -0.29 7.49
N ILE A 85 30.56 0.98 7.49
CA ILE A 85 31.45 2.14 7.65
C ILE A 85 32.04 2.19 9.07
N LEU A 86 31.26 1.89 10.10
CA LEU A 86 31.74 1.83 11.49
C LEU A 86 32.68 0.64 11.74
N THR A 87 32.48 -0.50 11.07
CA THR A 87 33.42 -1.64 11.17
C THR A 87 34.75 -1.36 10.50
N GLN A 88 34.80 -0.58 9.41
CA GLN A 88 36.10 -0.11 8.88
C GLN A 88 36.83 0.78 9.89
N ASN A 89 36.11 1.65 10.61
CA ASN A 89 36.70 2.44 11.69
C ASN A 89 37.19 1.60 12.90
N GLN A 90 36.75 0.34 13.04
CA GLN A 90 37.20 -0.54 14.13
C GLN A 90 38.52 -1.25 13.78
N GLU A 91 38.79 -1.52 12.49
CA GLU A 91 40.11 -2.02 12.04
C GLU A 91 41.19 -0.92 12.09
N ASP A 92 40.82 0.36 11.96
CA ASP A 92 41.75 1.49 12.10
C ASP A 92 42.03 1.92 13.57
N ASN A 93 41.33 1.31 14.55
CA ASN A 93 41.44 1.62 15.99
C ASN A 93 41.92 0.41 16.81
N GLU A 94 42.84 -0.40 16.29
CA GLU A 94 43.69 -1.24 17.13
C GLU A 94 44.75 -0.33 17.80
N PRO A 95 44.84 -0.28 19.15
CA PRO A 95 45.86 0.52 19.81
C PRO A 95 47.23 -0.05 19.44
N THR A 96 48.09 0.80 18.87
CA THR A 96 49.47 0.45 18.57
C THR A 96 50.23 0.29 19.88
N ASP A 97 50.13 -0.88 20.48
CA ASP A 97 50.88 -1.27 21.66
C ASP A 97 52.35 -1.50 21.24
N LEU A 98 53.16 -0.47 21.44
CA LEU A 98 54.60 -0.53 21.69
C LEU A 98 55.43 -1.55 20.86
N GLU A 99 55.70 -1.25 19.58
CA GLU A 99 56.94 -1.71 18.95
C GLU A 99 57.82 -0.51 18.58
N MET A 100 58.83 -0.28 19.41
CA MET A 100 59.94 0.61 19.13
C MET A 100 60.92 -0.11 18.18
N GLY A 101 60.74 0.09 16.87
CA GLY A 101 61.68 -0.36 15.84
C GLY A 101 61.84 0.70 14.75
N ILE A 102 63.06 1.24 14.60
CA ILE A 102 63.47 2.15 13.51
C ILE A 102 64.46 1.36 12.62
N PRO A 103 64.66 1.65 11.32
CA PRO A 103 63.74 1.70 10.18
C PRO A 103 64.24 0.76 9.04
N THR A 104 63.37 0.24 8.16
CA THR A 104 63.85 -0.26 6.84
C THR A 104 63.51 0.76 5.75
N ILE A 105 64.46 1.66 5.48
CA ILE A 105 64.54 2.41 4.24
C ILE A 105 64.65 1.40 3.10
N ARG A 106 63.60 1.21 2.30
CA ARG A 106 63.74 0.55 0.99
C ARG A 106 64.45 1.54 0.06
N ARG A 107 65.79 1.45 0.00
CA ARG A 107 66.54 2.02 -1.13
C ARG A 107 66.38 1.08 -2.33
N PRO A 108 66.23 1.61 -3.57
CA PRO A 108 66.24 0.79 -4.78
C PRO A 108 67.63 0.19 -4.94
N LEU A 109 67.72 -1.14 -5.06
CA LEU A 109 68.93 -1.79 -5.56
C LEU A 109 68.91 -1.68 -7.08
N GLU A 110 69.52 -0.60 -7.56
CA GLU A 110 70.16 -0.55 -8.87
C GLU A 110 71.53 -1.23 -8.72
N HIS A 111 71.77 -2.33 -9.45
CA HIS A 111 73.12 -2.68 -9.91
C HIS A 111 73.07 -3.69 -11.08
N ASP A 112 73.54 -3.18 -12.22
CA ASP A 112 74.27 -3.82 -13.32
C ASP A 112 74.02 -5.29 -13.70
N GLY A 113 73.39 -5.44 -14.87
CA GLY A 113 74.02 -6.00 -16.06
C GLY A 113 74.75 -7.35 -15.96
N LEU A 114 74.14 -8.38 -16.56
CA LEU A 114 74.88 -9.21 -17.51
C LEU A 114 73.96 -9.66 -18.65
N GLU A 115 74.37 -9.26 -19.84
CA GLU A 115 73.87 -9.63 -21.14
C GLU A 115 74.22 -11.10 -21.41
N GLU A 116 73.23 -11.99 -21.43
CA GLU A 116 73.40 -13.34 -21.99
C GLU A 116 72.67 -13.39 -23.34
N ASN A 117 73.37 -12.96 -24.38
CA ASN A 117 73.09 -13.38 -25.74
C ASN A 117 73.75 -14.75 -25.92
N MET A 118 72.95 -15.79 -26.22
CA MET A 118 73.45 -16.86 -27.08
C MET A 118 72.32 -17.46 -27.91
N SER A 119 72.22 -16.94 -29.14
CA SER A 119 72.03 -17.67 -30.41
C SER A 119 70.99 -18.80 -30.46
N GLU A 120 69.89 -18.51 -31.16
CA GLU A 120 69.14 -19.51 -31.92
C GLU A 120 69.58 -19.43 -33.39
N VAL A 121 70.26 -20.48 -33.87
CA VAL A 121 70.61 -20.69 -35.29
C VAL A 121 69.65 -21.73 -35.87
N SER A 122 68.83 -21.27 -36.81
CA SER A 122 68.24 -22.02 -37.92
C SER A 122 67.63 -20.95 -38.84
N LEU A 123 68.15 -20.67 -40.04
CA LEU A 123 68.29 -21.53 -41.22
C LEU A 123 69.56 -21.17 -42.01
#